data_AF-A0A0L0TBG3-F1
#
_entry.id   AF-A0A0L0TBG3-F1
#
_cell.length_a   1.000
_cell.length_b   1.000
_cell.length_c   1.000
_cell.angle_alpha   90.00
_cell.angle_beta   90.00
_cell.angle_gamma   90.00
#
_symmetry.space_group_name_H-M   'P 1'
#
loop_
_entity.id
_entity.type
_entity.pdbx_description
1 polymer ?
#
loop_
_entity_poly.entity_id
_entity_poly.type
_entity_poly.pdbx_seq_one_letter_code
_entity_poly.pdbx_strand_id
1 'polypeptide(L)'
;MTVPSCNTTSCAAEAAFLGFASPAQSFPVRVLSDNITYMYPSALLKQTDLDGLDRVNWPRYDILARFNALYNWYFPDGGATSTGAGTNATSATGGKNSTTTTAAAAAAKQKPYDLEGIALHELCHALGFGIDSQMSLPSFDWGLDVMKVPATPMLMPFADDTPPGQLATEMTDADLASAPLSPTMYRLSRPGIWDRLIVANGSPLSEWTKPIQDAFTRITTGPQASTLRAANGRGFNSLAVVEALLKDSAATAAMSALYHVATSGGANIQIHTSRALLPGKTVVDVESSKDPFAPGVSAAHLAARYNATADFLMIAEDAGMPLAQQIAATVAPPSGIGPATRDVLVALGYTPAGTPFRSIKALAVISQEAFLDGGSAASAGAGAGSGAGAATAGGAAAGGGATAAGTGKTGGVAADGSPVDGASANGAESVVRTGSGMVVAVLAVSMALVL
;
A
#
# COMPACT_ATOMS: atom_id res chain seq x y z
N MET A 1 -16.85 7.16 25.34
CA MET A 1 -16.80 6.16 24.24
C MET A 1 -16.13 4.92 24.81
N THR A 2 -16.91 3.89 25.14
CA THR A 2 -16.40 2.64 25.71
C THR A 2 -15.77 1.82 24.59
N VAL A 3 -14.47 1.58 24.67
CA VAL A 3 -13.76 0.69 23.75
C VAL A 3 -14.38 -0.71 23.89
N PRO A 4 -14.89 -1.34 22.81
CA PRO A 4 -15.41 -2.70 22.87
C PRO A 4 -14.34 -3.63 23.46
N SER A 5 -14.76 -4.58 24.29
CA SER A 5 -13.85 -5.60 24.82
C SER A 5 -13.30 -6.43 23.68
N CYS A 6 -12.10 -6.10 23.20
CA CYS A 6 -11.41 -6.88 22.19
C CYS A 6 -10.86 -8.18 22.80
N ASN A 7 -11.05 -9.28 22.06
CA ASN A 7 -10.39 -10.55 22.31
C ASN A 7 -8.86 -10.35 22.27
N THR A 8 -8.13 -10.99 23.18
CA THR A 8 -6.68 -10.82 23.40
C THR A 8 -5.81 -10.98 22.14
N THR A 9 -6.25 -11.69 21.11
CA THR A 9 -5.48 -11.88 19.87
C THR A 9 -5.65 -10.72 18.88
N SER A 10 -6.83 -10.10 18.78
CA SER A 10 -7.04 -8.93 17.89
C SER A 10 -6.45 -7.65 18.49
N CYS A 11 -6.48 -7.50 19.81
CA CYS A 11 -5.78 -6.42 20.53
C CYS A 11 -4.28 -6.39 20.24
N ALA A 12 -3.64 -7.56 20.14
CA ALA A 12 -2.20 -7.64 19.96
C ALA A 12 -1.75 -7.19 18.55
N ALA A 13 -2.57 -7.46 17.53
CA ALA A 13 -2.31 -7.03 16.16
C ALA A 13 -2.61 -5.53 15.96
N GLU A 14 -3.71 -5.01 16.52
CA GLU A 14 -4.00 -3.57 16.47
C GLU A 14 -2.99 -2.75 17.28
N ALA A 15 -2.46 -3.27 18.38
CA ALA A 15 -1.41 -2.62 19.16
C ALA A 15 0.01 -2.78 18.57
N ALA A 16 0.16 -3.28 17.34
CA ALA A 16 1.46 -3.52 16.72
C ALA A 16 1.94 -2.40 15.78
N PHE A 17 1.06 -1.48 15.34
CA PHE A 17 1.41 -0.40 14.42
C PHE A 17 1.01 0.98 14.96
N LEU A 18 1.87 1.98 14.71
CA LEU A 18 1.65 3.40 15.05
C LEU A 18 0.68 4.04 14.05
N GLY A 19 0.96 3.85 12.77
CA GLY A 19 0.14 4.27 11.66
C GLY A 19 0.23 3.25 10.52
N PHE A 20 -0.60 3.47 9.51
CA PHE A 20 -0.56 2.75 8.25
C PHE A 20 -1.21 3.65 7.19
N ALA A 21 -0.62 3.77 6.00
CA ALA A 21 -1.34 4.29 4.86
C ALA A 21 -1.01 3.55 3.56
N SER A 22 -2.00 3.48 2.68
CA SER A 22 -1.87 2.86 1.36
C SER A 22 -2.66 3.63 0.30
N PRO A 23 -2.40 3.40 -0.99
CA PRO A 23 -3.30 3.83 -2.05
C PRO A 23 -4.65 3.13 -1.87
N ALA A 24 -5.73 3.89 -1.92
CA ALA A 24 -7.08 3.32 -1.87
C ALA A 24 -7.34 2.35 -3.02
N GLN A 25 -6.69 2.58 -4.17
CA GLN A 25 -6.72 1.70 -5.33
C GLN A 25 -5.45 1.89 -6.15
N SER A 26 -5.04 0.85 -6.86
CA SER A 26 -3.97 0.92 -7.86
C SER A 26 -4.47 0.44 -9.22
N PHE A 27 -3.93 1.03 -10.28
CA PHE A 27 -4.38 0.82 -11.65
C PHE A 27 -3.28 0.22 -12.52
N PRO A 28 -3.61 -0.74 -13.41
CA PRO A 28 -2.63 -1.37 -14.28
C PRO A 28 -2.22 -0.43 -15.41
N VAL A 29 -0.92 -0.16 -15.51
CA VAL A 29 -0.30 0.63 -16.57
C VAL A 29 0.82 -0.18 -17.20
N ARG A 30 0.78 -0.36 -18.52
CA ARG A 30 1.83 -1.05 -19.26
C ARG A 30 2.93 -0.08 -19.64
N VAL A 31 4.14 -0.37 -19.19
CA VAL A 31 5.35 0.37 -19.57
C VAL A 31 5.87 -0.20 -20.88
N LEU A 32 6.17 0.68 -21.85
CA LEU A 32 6.48 0.26 -23.21
C LEU A 32 7.90 -0.29 -23.37
N SER A 33 8.86 0.15 -22.54
CA SER A 33 10.27 -0.24 -22.66
C SER A 33 10.54 -1.69 -22.29
N ASP A 34 9.82 -2.21 -21.29
CA ASP A 34 9.95 -3.59 -20.79
C ASP A 34 8.70 -4.44 -21.06
N ASN A 35 7.63 -3.81 -21.58
CA ASN A 35 6.33 -4.44 -21.84
C ASN A 35 5.69 -5.08 -20.59
N ILE A 36 6.06 -4.62 -19.40
CA ILE A 36 5.50 -5.10 -18.13
C ILE A 36 4.33 -4.19 -17.72
N THR A 37 3.28 -4.79 -17.19
CA THR A 37 2.16 -4.05 -16.57
C THR A 37 2.44 -3.89 -15.08
N TYR A 38 2.57 -2.63 -14.66
CA TYR A 38 2.79 -2.25 -13.28
C TYR A 38 1.53 -1.66 -12.66
N MET A 39 1.37 -1.83 -11.36
CA MET A 39 0.29 -1.20 -10.58
C MET A 39 0.72 0.21 -10.16
N TYR A 40 -0.03 1.22 -10.59
CA TYR A 40 0.19 2.63 -10.24
C TYR A 40 -0.82 3.05 -9.16
N PRO A 41 -0.37 3.63 -8.04
CA PRO A 41 -1.26 4.28 -7.08
C PRO A 41 -2.19 5.27 -7.77
N SER A 42 -3.45 5.34 -7.37
CA SER A 42 -4.44 6.30 -7.87
C SER A 42 -3.92 7.75 -7.82
N ALA A 43 -3.34 8.14 -6.69
CA ALA A 43 -2.72 9.46 -6.47
C ALA A 43 -1.65 9.79 -7.52
N LEU A 44 -0.81 8.81 -7.88
CA LEU A 44 0.23 8.96 -8.89
C LEU A 44 -0.38 9.05 -10.30
N LEU A 45 -1.27 8.11 -10.64
CA LEU A 45 -1.81 7.99 -12.00
C LEU A 45 -2.57 9.25 -12.43
N LYS A 46 -3.33 9.86 -11.51
CA LYS A 46 -4.04 11.14 -11.72
C LYS A 46 -3.11 12.31 -12.07
N GLN A 47 -1.83 12.24 -11.73
CA GLN A 47 -0.84 13.27 -12.03
C GLN A 47 -0.12 13.06 -13.37
N THR A 48 -0.51 12.04 -14.14
CA THR A 48 0.09 11.75 -15.45
C THR A 48 -0.72 12.36 -16.60
N ASP A 49 -0.25 12.20 -17.83
CA ASP A 49 -0.93 12.64 -19.05
C ASP A 49 -1.26 11.47 -20.01
N LEU A 50 -1.39 10.27 -19.45
CA LEU A 50 -1.72 9.09 -20.23
C LEU A 50 -3.11 9.20 -20.89
N ASP A 51 -3.25 8.65 -22.09
CA ASP A 51 -4.56 8.59 -22.75
C ASP A 51 -5.54 7.67 -22.00
N GLY A 52 -6.79 8.12 -21.89
CA GLY A 52 -7.88 7.36 -21.28
C GLY A 52 -8.09 7.60 -19.78
N LEU A 53 -7.37 8.53 -19.15
CA LEU A 53 -7.59 8.89 -17.74
C LEU A 53 -9.04 9.33 -17.44
N ASP A 54 -9.73 9.89 -18.44
CA ASP A 54 -11.14 10.28 -18.41
C ASP A 54 -12.10 9.09 -18.33
N ARG A 55 -11.64 7.90 -18.70
CA ARG A 55 -12.41 6.65 -18.67
C ARG A 55 -12.17 5.82 -17.41
N VAL A 56 -11.22 6.21 -16.57
CA VAL A 56 -10.92 5.50 -15.32
C VAL A 56 -12.02 5.82 -14.31
N ASN A 57 -12.61 4.78 -13.73
CA ASN A 57 -13.52 4.94 -12.60
C ASN A 57 -12.69 5.16 -11.33
N TRP A 58 -12.45 6.42 -10.99
CA TRP A 58 -11.61 6.78 -9.86
C TRP A 58 -12.27 6.40 -8.52
N PRO A 59 -11.48 5.91 -7.53
CA PRO A 59 -11.98 5.71 -6.19
C PRO A 59 -12.38 7.06 -5.59
N ARG A 60 -13.24 7.02 -4.57
CA ARG A 60 -13.69 8.25 -3.90
C ARG A 60 -12.52 8.97 -3.23
N TYR A 61 -11.61 8.19 -2.64
CA TYR A 61 -10.39 8.69 -2.02
C TYR A 61 -9.17 8.10 -2.72
N ASP A 62 -8.06 8.83 -2.76
CA ASP A 62 -6.82 8.32 -3.35
C ASP A 62 -5.96 7.55 -2.34
N ILE A 63 -6.06 7.94 -1.07
CA ILE A 63 -5.23 7.45 0.04
C ILE A 63 -6.15 7.08 1.19
N LEU A 64 -5.87 5.96 1.83
CA LEU A 64 -6.43 5.58 3.12
C LEU A 64 -5.31 5.60 4.15
N ALA A 65 -5.58 6.21 5.30
CA ALA A 65 -4.62 6.28 6.40
C ALA A 65 -5.32 6.00 7.73
N ARG A 66 -4.66 5.22 8.59
CA ARG A 66 -5.11 4.88 9.94
C ARG A 66 -3.99 5.18 10.92
N PHE A 67 -4.33 5.84 12.02
CA PHE A 67 -3.41 6.11 13.11
C PHE A 67 -3.98 5.54 14.40
N ASN A 68 -3.12 4.87 15.16
CA ASN A 68 -3.57 4.13 16.31
C ASN A 68 -3.73 5.04 17.53
N ALA A 69 -4.99 5.29 17.92
CA ALA A 69 -5.33 6.15 19.06
C ALA A 69 -4.91 5.57 20.43
N LEU A 70 -4.41 4.33 20.49
CA LEU A 70 -3.90 3.72 21.73
C LEU A 70 -2.49 4.19 22.11
N TYR A 71 -1.77 4.82 21.19
CA TYR A 71 -0.43 5.36 21.45
C TYR A 71 -0.47 6.79 21.99
N ASN A 72 0.58 7.13 22.74
CA ASN A 72 0.77 8.48 23.25
C ASN A 72 1.38 9.36 22.14
N TRP A 73 0.55 10.21 21.54
CA TRP A 73 0.94 11.11 20.48
C TRP A 73 1.41 12.47 21.02
N TYR A 74 2.51 12.97 20.45
CA TYR A 74 2.97 14.34 20.59
C TYR A 74 2.43 15.19 19.44
N PHE A 75 1.96 16.39 19.78
CA PHE A 75 1.57 17.43 18.84
C PHE A 75 2.42 18.68 19.10
N PRO A 76 3.06 19.27 18.07
CA PRO A 76 3.96 20.40 18.23
C PRO A 76 3.21 21.71 18.41
N ASP A 77 2.38 21.86 19.45
CA ASP A 77 1.82 23.15 19.85
C ASP A 77 1.52 23.19 21.36
N GLY A 78 2.39 23.88 22.11
CA GLY A 78 2.07 24.35 23.46
C GLY A 78 2.92 23.81 24.61
N GLY A 79 4.23 24.11 24.63
CA GLY A 79 4.96 24.31 25.88
C GLY A 79 5.07 23.14 26.87
N ALA A 80 4.83 21.90 26.45
CA ALA A 80 5.17 20.75 27.29
C ALA A 80 6.69 20.60 27.30
N THR A 81 7.33 21.26 28.27
CA THR A 81 8.58 20.75 28.84
C THR A 81 8.42 19.25 29.03
N SER A 82 9.48 18.49 28.75
CA SER A 82 9.60 17.03 28.82
C SER A 82 9.35 16.40 30.21
N THR A 83 8.48 17.00 31.03
CA THR A 83 8.16 16.66 32.42
C THR A 83 6.66 16.44 32.66
N GLY A 84 5.81 16.49 31.62
CA GLY A 84 4.36 16.55 31.79
C GLY A 84 3.54 15.36 31.28
N ALA A 85 4.09 14.15 31.17
CA ALA A 85 3.29 12.96 30.85
C ALA A 85 2.96 12.16 32.12
N GLY A 86 1.79 12.42 32.72
CA GLY A 86 1.02 11.40 33.42
C GLY A 86 1.53 10.85 34.77
N THR A 87 1.88 11.68 35.75
CA THR A 87 1.75 11.28 37.17
C THR A 87 0.44 11.78 37.74
N ASN A 88 -0.68 11.14 37.37
CA ASN A 88 -1.90 11.22 38.18
C ASN A 88 -2.70 9.92 38.08
N ALA A 89 -2.10 8.87 38.64
CA ALA A 89 -2.81 7.70 39.14
C ALA A 89 -2.57 7.60 40.65
N THR A 90 -2.94 8.66 41.39
CA THR A 90 -3.07 8.62 42.85
C THR A 90 -4.45 9.11 43.25
N SER A 91 -5.42 8.20 43.24
CA SER A 91 -6.49 8.12 44.25
C SER A 91 -7.00 6.67 44.27
N ALA A 92 -6.51 5.84 45.19
CA ALA A 92 -7.11 5.66 46.51
C ALA A 92 -8.48 4.95 46.46
N THR A 93 -8.46 3.64 46.21
CA THR A 93 -9.31 2.68 46.92
C THR A 93 -8.57 1.35 46.97
N GLY A 94 -8.30 0.87 48.19
CA GLY A 94 -7.73 -0.44 48.43
C GLY A 94 -8.66 -1.53 47.90
N GLY A 95 -8.27 -2.13 46.78
CA GLY A 95 -8.88 -3.32 46.22
C GLY A 95 -7.78 -4.19 45.63
N LYS A 96 -7.29 -5.16 46.40
CA LYS A 96 -6.43 -6.22 45.89
C LYS A 96 -7.29 -7.12 44.99
N ASN A 97 -7.38 -6.81 43.71
CA ASN A 97 -7.65 -7.75 42.62
C ASN A 97 -7.82 -6.99 41.31
N SER A 98 -6.76 -6.95 40.49
CA SER A 98 -6.91 -7.01 39.04
C SER A 98 -5.53 -7.20 38.42
N THR A 99 -5.25 -8.42 37.96
CA THR A 99 -4.19 -8.75 37.02
C THR A 99 -4.50 -8.14 35.65
N THR A 100 -4.57 -6.82 35.57
CA THR A 100 -4.58 -6.08 34.31
C THR A 100 -3.14 -5.92 33.83
N THR A 101 -2.51 -7.04 33.48
CA THR A 101 -1.36 -7.04 32.56
C THR A 101 -1.91 -6.75 31.18
N THR A 102 -2.06 -5.48 30.81
CA THR A 102 -2.63 -5.12 29.50
C THR A 102 -1.73 -4.08 28.85
N ALA A 103 -1.48 -4.27 27.55
CA ALA A 103 -0.57 -3.49 26.72
C ALA A 103 -0.65 -1.96 26.90
N ALA A 104 -1.80 -1.44 27.33
CA ALA A 104 -2.00 -0.04 27.72
C ALA A 104 -1.01 0.47 28.79
N ALA A 105 -0.68 -0.35 29.80
CA ALA A 105 0.30 0.02 30.83
C ALA A 105 1.76 -0.01 30.33
N ALA A 106 2.04 -0.76 29.26
CA ALA A 106 3.33 -0.75 28.58
C ALA A 106 3.43 0.44 27.61
N ALA A 107 2.35 0.78 26.90
CA ALA A 107 2.25 1.96 26.03
C ALA A 107 2.41 3.27 26.83
N ALA A 108 1.88 3.35 28.05
CA ALA A 108 2.02 4.51 28.93
C ALA A 108 3.47 4.80 29.42
N LYS A 109 4.41 3.88 29.22
CA LYS A 109 5.84 4.07 29.52
C LYS A 109 6.67 4.48 28.30
N GLN A 110 6.08 4.52 27.11
CA GLN A 110 6.80 4.85 25.88
C GLN A 110 6.97 6.37 25.76
N LYS A 111 8.11 6.80 25.22
CA LYS A 111 8.31 8.18 24.79
C LYS A 111 7.18 8.54 23.82
N PRO A 112 6.62 9.76 23.86
CA PRO A 112 5.57 10.12 22.94
C PRO A 112 6.10 10.08 21.51
N TYR A 113 5.27 9.59 20.57
CA TYR A 113 5.59 9.55 19.15
C TYR A 113 5.09 10.82 18.48
N ASP A 114 5.83 11.35 17.53
CA ASP A 114 5.43 12.55 16.80
C ASP A 114 4.40 12.18 15.72
N LEU A 115 3.14 12.62 15.89
CA LEU A 115 2.08 12.24 14.94
C LEU A 115 2.33 12.81 13.55
N GLU A 116 2.92 14.00 13.43
CA GLU A 116 3.19 14.63 12.13
C GLU A 116 4.26 13.86 11.37
N GLY A 117 5.34 13.47 12.05
CA GLY A 117 6.41 12.65 11.49
C GLY A 117 5.90 11.30 11.02
N ILE A 118 5.13 10.60 11.86
CA ILE A 118 4.52 9.31 11.50
C ILE A 118 3.52 9.50 10.35
N ALA A 119 2.66 10.52 10.38
CA ALA A 119 1.71 10.75 9.30
C ALA A 119 2.41 11.03 7.95
N LEU A 120 3.49 11.80 7.93
CA LEU A 120 4.26 12.06 6.72
C LEU A 120 4.97 10.80 6.20
N HIS A 121 5.50 9.96 7.10
CA HIS A 121 6.07 8.67 6.76
C HIS A 121 5.04 7.78 6.06
N GLU A 122 3.89 7.57 6.70
CA GLU A 122 2.83 6.72 6.17
C GLU A 122 2.29 7.26 4.84
N LEU A 123 2.11 8.58 4.71
CA LEU A 123 1.68 9.18 3.46
C LEU A 123 2.65 8.91 2.30
N CYS A 124 3.96 8.76 2.55
CA CYS A 124 4.90 8.35 1.50
C CYS A 124 4.61 6.92 1.02
N HIS A 125 4.24 6.00 1.91
CA HIS A 125 3.76 4.67 1.52
C HIS A 125 2.53 4.75 0.62
N ALA A 126 1.54 5.56 1.00
CA ALA A 126 0.34 5.75 0.19
C ALA A 126 0.60 6.40 -1.18
N LEU A 127 1.68 7.16 -1.34
CA LEU A 127 2.13 7.68 -2.64
C LEU A 127 2.84 6.63 -3.51
N GLY A 128 3.06 5.42 -3.01
CA GLY A 128 3.72 4.33 -3.73
C GLY A 128 5.14 4.02 -3.25
N PHE A 129 5.70 4.78 -2.31
CA PHE A 129 7.04 4.50 -1.81
C PHE A 129 7.00 3.23 -0.96
N GLY A 130 7.74 2.20 -1.35
CA GLY A 130 7.80 0.99 -0.53
C GLY A 130 6.54 0.14 -0.51
N ILE A 131 5.64 0.29 -1.48
CA ILE A 131 4.60 -0.71 -1.73
C ILE A 131 5.24 -1.85 -2.52
N ASP A 132 5.91 -2.76 -1.84
CA ASP A 132 6.58 -3.91 -2.43
C ASP A 132 5.61 -5.06 -2.64
N SER A 133 4.97 -5.10 -3.82
CA SER A 133 4.03 -6.19 -4.12
C SER A 133 4.74 -7.55 -4.29
N GLN A 134 6.06 -7.53 -4.50
CA GLN A 134 6.86 -8.68 -4.91
C GLN A 134 7.75 -9.29 -3.81
N MET A 135 7.79 -8.72 -2.60
CA MET A 135 8.68 -9.15 -1.50
C MET A 135 7.95 -9.32 -0.16
N SER A 136 7.05 -10.29 -0.07
CA SER A 136 6.30 -10.57 1.16
C SER A 136 6.83 -11.78 1.93
N LEU A 137 6.74 -11.73 3.26
CA LEU A 137 6.91 -12.92 4.11
C LEU A 137 5.65 -13.78 4.07
N PRO A 138 5.78 -15.09 3.81
CA PRO A 138 4.69 -16.07 3.89
C PRO A 138 3.89 -16.09 5.21
N SER A 139 4.49 -15.66 6.32
CA SER A 139 3.95 -15.89 7.66
C SER A 139 3.14 -14.72 8.22
N PHE A 140 3.33 -13.50 7.72
CA PHE A 140 2.77 -12.30 8.36
C PHE A 140 1.33 -11.97 7.91
N ASP A 141 0.94 -12.41 6.71
CA ASP A 141 -0.29 -11.94 6.06
C ASP A 141 -1.30 -13.07 5.78
N TRP A 142 -0.91 -14.33 6.01
CA TRP A 142 -1.57 -15.48 5.39
C TRP A 142 -2.67 -16.14 6.23
N GLY A 143 -2.96 -15.64 7.43
CA GLY A 143 -3.87 -16.28 8.38
C GLY A 143 -3.47 -17.74 8.70
N LEU A 144 -2.29 -18.15 8.23
CA LEU A 144 -1.68 -19.41 8.56
C LEU A 144 -1.32 -19.28 10.02
N ASP A 145 -1.70 -20.30 10.78
CA ASP A 145 -1.16 -20.54 12.10
C ASP A 145 0.36 -20.39 11.95
N VAL A 146 0.90 -19.25 12.41
CA VAL A 146 2.28 -18.79 12.18
C VAL A 146 3.30 -19.82 12.72
N MET A 147 2.77 -20.79 13.47
CA MET A 147 3.38 -21.93 14.11
C MET A 147 3.42 -23.22 13.25
N LYS A 148 2.72 -23.29 12.11
CA LYS A 148 2.57 -24.53 11.30
C LYS A 148 3.16 -24.48 9.90
N VAL A 149 3.28 -23.31 9.28
CA VAL A 149 4.29 -23.17 8.23
C VAL A 149 5.60 -23.08 9.00
N PRO A 150 6.57 -23.99 8.79
CA PRO A 150 7.88 -23.80 9.41
C PRO A 150 8.31 -22.37 9.10
N ALA A 151 8.92 -21.67 10.06
CA ALA A 151 9.49 -20.33 9.89
C ALA A 151 10.60 -20.39 8.82
N THR A 152 10.19 -20.60 7.58
CA THR A 152 11.06 -20.97 6.49
C THR A 152 11.49 -19.65 5.89
N PRO A 153 12.80 -19.35 5.91
CA PRO A 153 13.34 -18.08 5.44
C PRO A 153 13.09 -17.93 3.93
N MET A 154 11.92 -17.40 3.57
CA MET A 154 11.42 -17.31 2.20
C MET A 154 10.70 -15.99 1.98
N LEU A 155 10.88 -15.40 0.80
CA LEU A 155 10.13 -14.25 0.32
C LEU A 155 9.46 -14.57 -1.01
N MET A 156 8.22 -14.14 -1.20
CA MET A 156 7.52 -14.26 -2.48
C MET A 156 6.53 -13.13 -2.72
N PRO A 157 6.06 -12.94 -3.96
CA PRO A 157 4.99 -11.98 -4.24
C PRO A 157 3.71 -12.31 -3.46
N PHE A 158 2.94 -11.27 -3.12
CA PHE A 158 1.63 -11.42 -2.49
C PHE A 158 0.67 -12.24 -3.36
N ALA A 159 -0.35 -12.82 -2.74
CA ALA A 159 -1.49 -13.35 -3.47
C ALA A 159 -2.40 -12.20 -3.93
N ASP A 160 -2.93 -12.30 -5.14
CA ASP A 160 -3.94 -11.39 -5.67
C ASP A 160 -5.24 -12.17 -5.85
N ASP A 161 -6.26 -11.72 -5.13
CA ASP A 161 -7.61 -12.29 -5.11
C ASP A 161 -8.58 -11.58 -6.05
N THR A 162 -8.09 -10.62 -6.85
CA THR A 162 -8.85 -9.99 -7.92
C THR A 162 -9.09 -11.00 -9.04
N PRO A 163 -10.36 -11.31 -9.38
CA PRO A 163 -10.65 -12.20 -10.49
C PRO A 163 -10.10 -11.67 -11.82
N PRO A 164 -9.70 -12.55 -12.77
CA PRO A 164 -9.32 -12.13 -14.11
C PRO A 164 -10.44 -11.31 -14.77
N GLY A 165 -10.07 -10.19 -15.40
CA GLY A 165 -11.05 -9.29 -16.00
C GLY A 165 -11.85 -8.48 -14.98
N GLN A 166 -11.30 -8.27 -13.77
CA GLN A 166 -11.78 -7.29 -12.82
C GLN A 166 -10.62 -6.42 -12.35
N LEU A 167 -10.94 -5.19 -11.95
CA LEU A 167 -10.02 -4.34 -11.21
C LEU A 167 -10.27 -4.58 -9.71
N ALA A 168 -9.20 -4.56 -8.91
CA ALA A 168 -9.32 -4.63 -7.46
C ALA A 168 -10.28 -3.53 -6.98
N THR A 169 -11.19 -3.85 -6.07
CA THR A 169 -12.12 -2.86 -5.53
C THR A 169 -11.37 -1.80 -4.73
N GLU A 170 -11.97 -0.61 -4.57
CA GLU A 170 -11.48 0.39 -3.62
C GLU A 170 -11.37 -0.28 -2.24
N MET A 171 -10.19 -0.17 -1.64
CA MET A 171 -9.94 -0.67 -0.29
C MET A 171 -10.86 0.05 0.69
N THR A 172 -11.41 -0.69 1.65
CA THR A 172 -12.30 -0.16 2.68
C THR A 172 -11.63 -0.20 4.05
N ASP A 173 -12.20 0.52 5.02
CA ASP A 173 -11.77 0.43 6.43
C ASP A 173 -11.81 -1.01 6.96
N ALA A 174 -12.75 -1.83 6.45
CA ALA A 174 -12.86 -3.23 6.82
C ALA A 174 -11.69 -4.05 6.27
N ASP A 175 -11.29 -3.81 5.01
CA ASP A 175 -10.15 -4.49 4.39
C ASP A 175 -8.85 -4.19 5.14
N LEU A 176 -8.68 -2.95 5.61
CA LEU A 176 -7.56 -2.56 6.47
C LEU A 176 -7.58 -3.21 7.85
N ALA A 177 -8.75 -3.64 8.33
CA ALA A 177 -8.92 -4.26 9.65
C ALA A 177 -8.82 -5.79 9.60
N SER A 178 -9.10 -6.39 8.44
CA SER A 178 -9.00 -7.83 8.23
C SER A 178 -7.75 -8.17 7.43
N ALA A 179 -6.65 -8.41 8.14
CA ALA A 179 -5.41 -8.93 7.57
C ALA A 179 -5.29 -10.47 7.43
N PRO A 180 -6.35 -11.32 7.41
CA PRO A 180 -6.15 -12.65 6.84
C PRO A 180 -6.24 -12.55 5.32
N LEU A 181 -5.25 -13.13 4.64
CA LEU A 181 -5.35 -13.46 3.22
C LEU A 181 -6.76 -13.90 2.84
N SER A 182 -7.20 -13.45 1.67
CA SER A 182 -8.31 -14.06 0.98
C SER A 182 -8.04 -15.57 0.84
N PRO A 183 -8.98 -16.45 1.25
CA PRO A 183 -8.82 -17.89 1.10
C PRO A 183 -8.80 -18.32 -0.37
N THR A 184 -9.08 -17.38 -1.28
CA THR A 184 -9.05 -17.54 -2.72
C THR A 184 -8.03 -16.59 -3.33
N MET A 185 -7.20 -17.08 -4.24
CA MET A 185 -6.34 -16.26 -5.08
C MET A 185 -6.53 -16.63 -6.55
N TYR A 186 -6.25 -15.72 -7.47
CA TYR A 186 -6.29 -15.98 -8.90
C TYR A 186 -4.91 -15.94 -9.54
N ARG A 187 -4.00 -15.16 -8.95
CA ARG A 187 -2.62 -15.00 -9.41
C ARG A 187 -1.73 -14.54 -8.26
N LEU A 188 -0.42 -14.53 -8.49
CA LEU A 188 0.49 -13.71 -7.71
C LEU A 188 0.33 -12.24 -8.10
N SER A 189 0.52 -11.34 -7.14
CA SER A 189 0.44 -9.89 -7.32
C SER A 189 1.29 -9.44 -8.50
N ARG A 190 0.73 -8.47 -9.24
CA ARG A 190 1.48 -7.75 -10.27
C ARG A 190 2.48 -6.80 -9.59
N PRO A 191 3.65 -6.58 -10.20
CA PRO A 191 4.59 -5.59 -9.68
C PRO A 191 3.94 -4.22 -9.58
N GLY A 192 4.14 -3.52 -8.47
CA GLY A 192 3.90 -2.09 -8.37
C GLY A 192 4.94 -1.33 -9.18
N ILE A 193 4.63 -0.09 -9.56
CA ILE A 193 5.63 0.77 -10.24
C ILE A 193 6.89 0.98 -9.39
N TRP A 194 6.75 0.87 -8.07
CA TRP A 194 7.86 0.78 -7.10
C TRP A 194 8.84 -0.35 -7.42
N ASP A 195 8.34 -1.57 -7.63
CA ASP A 195 9.15 -2.77 -7.83
C ASP A 195 10.08 -2.66 -9.06
N ARG A 196 9.72 -1.81 -10.03
CA ARG A 196 10.55 -1.51 -11.21
C ARG A 196 11.89 -0.88 -10.86
N LEU A 197 11.92 -0.09 -9.77
CA LEU A 197 13.11 0.60 -9.29
C LEU A 197 13.98 -0.29 -8.40
N ILE A 198 13.46 -1.41 -7.90
CA ILE A 198 14.18 -2.29 -6.98
C ILE A 198 15.19 -3.17 -7.71
N VAL A 199 16.43 -3.13 -7.22
CA VAL A 199 17.56 -3.96 -7.64
C VAL A 199 18.03 -4.77 -6.43
N ALA A 200 17.99 -6.09 -6.57
CA ALA A 200 18.46 -7.05 -5.60
C ALA A 200 19.75 -7.70 -6.13
N ASN A 201 20.86 -7.51 -5.41
CA ASN A 201 22.20 -7.98 -5.76
C ASN A 201 22.57 -7.71 -7.23
N GLY A 202 22.39 -6.46 -7.66
CA GLY A 202 22.70 -5.99 -9.01
C GLY A 202 21.69 -6.38 -10.11
N SER A 203 20.68 -7.19 -9.80
CA SER A 203 19.65 -7.62 -10.76
C SER A 203 18.27 -7.02 -10.44
N PRO A 204 17.43 -6.71 -11.45
CA PRO A 204 16.06 -6.26 -11.22
C PRO A 204 15.27 -7.24 -10.37
N LEU A 205 14.42 -6.76 -9.47
CA LEU A 205 13.55 -7.62 -8.64
C LEU A 205 12.68 -8.60 -9.47
N SER A 206 12.27 -8.18 -10.68
CA SER A 206 11.51 -9.03 -11.60
C SER A 206 12.25 -10.31 -12.03
N GLU A 207 13.58 -10.27 -12.11
CA GLU A 207 14.38 -11.46 -12.43
C GLU A 207 14.38 -12.48 -11.29
N TRP A 208 14.36 -11.99 -10.04
CA TRP A 208 14.30 -12.83 -8.85
C TRP A 208 12.94 -13.50 -8.67
N THR A 209 11.85 -12.81 -9.02
CA THR A 209 10.49 -13.34 -8.87
C THR A 209 10.02 -14.17 -10.06
N LYS A 210 10.70 -14.09 -11.20
CA LYS A 210 10.34 -14.84 -12.41
C LYS A 210 10.22 -16.36 -12.18
N PRO A 211 11.15 -17.06 -11.51
CA PRO A 211 11.00 -18.50 -11.26
C PRO A 211 9.76 -18.84 -10.43
N ILE A 212 9.38 -17.96 -9.49
CA ILE A 212 8.19 -18.12 -8.65
C ILE A 212 6.92 -17.97 -9.51
N GLN A 213 6.88 -16.96 -10.39
CA GLN A 213 5.76 -16.72 -11.31
C GLN A 213 5.60 -17.85 -12.34
N ASP A 214 6.71 -18.36 -12.88
CA ASP A 214 6.72 -19.49 -13.82
C ASP A 214 6.22 -20.78 -13.14
N ALA A 215 6.62 -21.00 -11.87
CA ALA A 215 6.13 -22.11 -11.07
C ALA A 215 4.63 -21.99 -10.76
N PHE A 216 4.18 -20.81 -10.32
CA PHE A 216 2.75 -20.54 -10.09
C PHE A 216 1.94 -20.88 -11.34
N THR A 217 2.36 -20.40 -12.52
CA THR A 217 1.69 -20.67 -13.79
C THR A 217 1.63 -22.17 -14.06
N ARG A 218 2.78 -22.87 -14.02
CA ARG A 218 2.86 -24.31 -14.25
C ARG A 218 1.97 -25.12 -13.29
N ILE A 219 1.92 -24.74 -12.03
CA ILE A 219 1.12 -25.39 -10.99
C ILE A 219 -0.38 -25.20 -11.25
N THR A 220 -0.78 -23.97 -11.59
CA THR A 220 -2.19 -23.56 -11.74
C THR A 220 -2.78 -23.86 -13.11
N THR A 221 -1.96 -24.19 -14.12
CA THR A 221 -2.42 -24.68 -15.42
C THR A 221 -2.11 -26.16 -15.67
N GLY A 222 -1.38 -26.81 -14.76
CA GLY A 222 -0.92 -28.19 -14.89
C GLY A 222 -1.92 -29.24 -14.37
N PRO A 223 -1.51 -30.52 -14.32
CA PRO A 223 -2.38 -31.63 -13.90
C PRO A 223 -2.95 -31.51 -12.48
N GLN A 224 -2.26 -30.80 -11.59
CA GLN A 224 -2.69 -30.57 -10.20
C GLN A 224 -3.62 -29.37 -10.02
N ALA A 225 -3.90 -28.59 -11.07
CA ALA A 225 -4.70 -27.37 -10.95
C ALA A 225 -6.10 -27.61 -10.35
N SER A 226 -6.71 -28.77 -10.63
CA SER A 226 -8.02 -29.15 -10.10
C SER A 226 -8.00 -29.40 -8.58
N THR A 227 -6.91 -29.93 -8.04
CA THR A 227 -6.77 -30.19 -6.59
C THR A 227 -6.48 -28.92 -5.80
N LEU A 228 -6.12 -27.83 -6.48
CA LEU A 228 -5.80 -26.54 -5.87
C LEU A 228 -6.97 -25.55 -5.88
N ARG A 229 -8.15 -25.96 -6.37
CA ARG A 229 -9.31 -25.07 -6.44
C ARG A 229 -9.80 -24.70 -5.04
N ALA A 230 -10.20 -23.44 -4.86
CA ALA A 230 -10.84 -23.04 -3.62
C ALA A 230 -12.24 -23.68 -3.49
N ALA A 231 -12.71 -23.84 -2.25
CA ALA A 231 -13.98 -24.51 -1.96
C ALA A 231 -15.20 -23.81 -2.58
N ASN A 232 -15.11 -22.50 -2.84
CA ASN A 232 -16.14 -21.72 -3.53
C ASN A 232 -16.20 -21.98 -5.05
N GLY A 233 -15.33 -22.84 -5.59
CA GLY A 233 -15.23 -23.15 -7.02
C GLY A 233 -14.63 -22.03 -7.87
N ARG A 234 -14.16 -20.94 -7.25
CA ARG A 234 -13.55 -19.78 -7.92
C ARG A 234 -12.06 -19.72 -7.57
N GLY A 235 -11.22 -19.29 -8.51
CA GLY A 235 -9.78 -19.14 -8.27
C GLY A 235 -9.10 -20.43 -7.76
N PHE A 236 -8.14 -20.24 -6.86
CA PHE A 236 -7.33 -21.26 -6.21
C PHE A 236 -7.30 -21.06 -4.70
N ASN A 237 -7.21 -22.14 -3.93
CA ASN A 237 -6.98 -22.07 -2.50
C ASN A 237 -5.55 -21.55 -2.25
N SER A 238 -5.44 -20.38 -1.63
CA SER A 238 -4.15 -19.68 -1.46
C SER A 238 -3.12 -20.54 -0.72
N LEU A 239 -3.54 -21.25 0.33
CA LEU A 239 -2.67 -22.16 1.08
C LEU A 239 -2.19 -23.34 0.23
N ALA A 240 -3.09 -24.01 -0.48
CA ALA A 240 -2.73 -25.15 -1.32
C ALA A 240 -1.75 -24.76 -2.44
N VAL A 241 -1.90 -23.56 -3.00
CA VAL A 241 -0.95 -23.00 -3.98
C VAL A 241 0.42 -22.78 -3.35
N VAL A 242 0.47 -22.16 -2.17
CA VAL A 242 1.72 -21.95 -1.42
C VAL A 242 2.40 -23.29 -1.13
N GLU A 243 1.67 -24.28 -0.62
CA GLU A 243 2.23 -25.62 -0.37
C GLU A 243 2.76 -26.29 -1.64
N ALA A 244 2.13 -26.04 -2.79
CA ALA A 244 2.61 -26.53 -4.07
C ALA A 244 3.87 -25.78 -4.54
N LEU A 245 3.95 -24.46 -4.33
CA LEU A 245 5.15 -23.66 -4.61
C LEU A 245 6.33 -24.11 -3.76
N LEU A 246 6.12 -24.41 -2.48
CA LEU A 246 7.16 -24.91 -1.58
C LEU A 246 7.72 -26.28 -2.00
N LYS A 247 6.95 -27.07 -2.75
CA LYS A 247 7.39 -28.36 -3.33
C LYS A 247 8.09 -28.18 -4.67
N ASP A 248 7.98 -27.02 -5.29
CA ASP A 248 8.62 -26.71 -6.57
C ASP A 248 10.06 -26.23 -6.35
N SER A 249 11.04 -26.98 -6.84
CA SER A 249 12.45 -26.70 -6.56
C SER A 249 12.92 -25.33 -7.08
N ALA A 250 12.41 -24.89 -8.24
CA ALA A 250 12.79 -23.61 -8.81
C ALA A 250 12.18 -22.44 -8.02
N ALA A 251 10.91 -22.55 -7.63
CA ALA A 251 10.26 -21.55 -6.77
C ALA A 251 10.95 -21.49 -5.41
N THR A 252 11.13 -22.63 -4.74
CA THR A 252 11.75 -22.72 -3.41
C THR A 252 13.17 -22.16 -3.39
N ALA A 253 13.98 -22.45 -4.42
CA ALA A 253 15.31 -21.88 -4.54
C ALA A 253 15.28 -20.35 -4.70
N ALA A 254 14.38 -19.82 -5.54
CA ALA A 254 14.23 -18.38 -5.74
C ALA A 254 13.72 -17.67 -4.48
N MET A 255 12.71 -18.22 -3.80
CA MET A 255 12.15 -17.67 -2.56
C MET A 255 13.18 -17.61 -1.43
N SER A 256 13.98 -18.67 -1.27
CA SER A 256 15.05 -18.73 -0.27
C SER A 256 16.19 -17.78 -0.62
N ALA A 257 16.61 -17.73 -1.89
CA ALA A 257 17.67 -16.82 -2.32
C ALA A 257 17.27 -15.34 -2.14
N LEU A 258 16.03 -15.00 -2.49
CA LEU A 258 15.49 -13.65 -2.31
C LEU A 258 15.44 -13.27 -0.83
N TYR A 259 14.98 -14.18 0.04
CA TYR A 259 15.05 -13.97 1.50
C TYR A 259 16.48 -13.71 1.95
N HIS A 260 17.45 -14.55 1.56
CA HIS A 260 18.84 -14.36 1.93
C HIS A 260 19.42 -13.03 1.46
N VAL A 261 19.06 -12.56 0.26
CA VAL A 261 19.45 -11.22 -0.23
C VAL A 261 18.84 -10.12 0.63
N ALA A 262 17.57 -10.28 1.03
CA ALA A 262 16.86 -9.30 1.84
C ALA A 262 17.28 -9.26 3.32
N THR A 263 17.85 -10.35 3.83
CA THR A 263 18.27 -10.44 5.24
C THR A 263 19.78 -10.46 5.43
N SER A 264 20.56 -10.50 4.35
CA SER A 264 22.01 -10.33 4.45
C SER A 264 22.30 -8.85 4.57
N GLY A 265 22.93 -8.44 5.68
CA GLY A 265 23.36 -7.07 5.86
C GLY A 265 24.22 -6.58 4.70
N GLY A 266 24.09 -5.30 4.35
CA GLY A 266 24.81 -4.68 3.24
C GLY A 266 23.89 -3.93 2.28
N ALA A 267 24.44 -3.49 1.14
CA ALA A 267 23.74 -2.77 0.08
C ALA A 267 23.04 -3.74 -0.90
N ASN A 268 22.47 -4.83 -0.40
CA ASN A 268 22.03 -5.95 -1.24
C ASN A 268 20.68 -5.66 -1.90
N ILE A 269 19.88 -4.76 -1.33
CA ILE A 269 18.67 -4.22 -1.94
C ILE A 269 18.83 -2.71 -2.09
N GLN A 270 18.60 -2.21 -3.29
CA GLN A 270 18.73 -0.81 -3.64
C GLN A 270 17.59 -0.35 -4.53
N ILE A 271 17.26 0.93 -4.44
CA ILE A 271 16.41 1.65 -5.36
C ILE A 271 17.30 2.33 -6.39
N HIS A 272 17.11 2.01 -7.67
CA HIS A 272 17.87 2.58 -8.78
C HIS A 272 16.96 3.45 -9.65
N THR A 273 17.04 4.77 -9.46
CA THR A 273 16.22 5.73 -10.23
C THR A 273 16.58 5.78 -11.72
N SER A 274 17.73 5.24 -12.12
CA SER A 274 18.09 5.05 -13.53
C SER A 274 17.16 4.08 -14.27
N ARG A 275 16.42 3.25 -13.54
CA ARG A 275 15.41 2.31 -14.07
C ARG A 275 14.02 2.91 -14.19
N ALA A 276 13.84 4.17 -13.80
CA ALA A 276 12.60 4.90 -13.89
C ALA A 276 12.12 5.10 -15.34
N LEU A 277 10.89 5.59 -15.51
CA LEU A 277 10.44 6.06 -16.82
C LEU A 277 11.22 7.31 -17.23
N LEU A 278 11.50 8.18 -16.25
CA LEU A 278 12.31 9.37 -16.39
C LEU A 278 13.63 9.13 -15.64
N PRO A 279 14.74 8.82 -16.34
CA PRO A 279 15.96 8.35 -15.71
C PRO A 279 16.51 9.33 -14.66
N GLY A 280 16.65 8.86 -13.43
CA GLY A 280 17.43 9.50 -12.38
C GLY A 280 18.85 8.93 -12.28
N LYS A 281 19.67 9.52 -11.41
CA LYS A 281 21.05 9.06 -11.13
C LYS A 281 21.25 8.58 -9.69
N THR A 282 20.16 8.57 -8.91
CA THR A 282 20.16 8.30 -7.48
C THR A 282 20.03 6.81 -7.24
N VAL A 283 20.91 6.30 -6.38
CA VAL A 283 20.91 4.93 -5.84
C VAL A 283 20.71 5.02 -4.35
N VAL A 284 19.70 4.35 -3.83
CA VAL A 284 19.35 4.41 -2.41
C VAL A 284 19.29 3.01 -1.82
N ASP A 285 20.12 2.73 -0.83
CA ASP A 285 20.04 1.45 -0.13
C ASP A 285 18.80 1.33 0.73
N VAL A 286 18.21 0.16 0.67
CA VAL A 286 17.02 -0.23 1.40
C VAL A 286 17.43 -0.97 2.66
N GLU A 287 16.63 -0.88 3.72
CA GLU A 287 16.89 -1.59 4.97
C GLU A 287 16.86 -3.10 4.74
N SER A 288 18.03 -3.75 4.80
CA SER A 288 18.19 -5.20 4.64
C SER A 288 18.95 -5.86 5.79
N SER A 289 19.22 -5.09 6.87
CA SER A 289 20.13 -5.50 7.94
C SER A 289 19.45 -5.94 9.23
N LYS A 290 18.11 -5.89 9.30
CA LYS A 290 17.35 -6.42 10.44
C LYS A 290 17.32 -7.96 10.37
N ASP A 291 17.98 -8.60 11.35
CA ASP A 291 18.11 -10.06 11.48
C ASP A 291 17.44 -10.60 12.78
N PRO A 292 16.51 -11.56 12.69
CA PRO A 292 15.84 -11.99 11.47
C PRO A 292 15.05 -10.84 10.86
N PHE A 293 14.53 -11.01 9.64
CA PHE A 293 13.50 -10.11 9.12
C PHE A 293 12.38 -10.08 10.17
N ALA A 294 12.33 -9.03 10.99
CA ALA A 294 11.22 -8.87 11.90
C ALA A 294 9.99 -8.72 11.00
N PRO A 295 8.84 -9.28 11.37
CA PRO A 295 7.63 -8.99 10.62
C PRO A 295 7.44 -7.45 10.56
N GLY A 296 7.33 -6.89 9.35
CA GLY A 296 7.31 -5.43 9.12
C GLY A 296 8.64 -4.80 8.70
N VAL A 297 9.74 -5.55 8.65
CA VAL A 297 10.88 -5.18 7.79
C VAL A 297 10.44 -5.47 6.36
N SER A 298 10.74 -4.58 5.42
CA SER A 298 10.28 -4.68 4.04
C SER A 298 11.27 -3.94 3.16
N ALA A 299 11.24 -4.21 1.85
CA ALA A 299 11.98 -3.40 0.90
C ALA A 299 11.38 -1.97 0.75
N ALA A 300 10.58 -1.54 1.73
CA ALA A 300 9.84 -0.31 1.78
C ALA A 300 10.54 0.84 2.51
N HIS A 301 11.59 0.52 3.26
CA HIS A 301 12.28 1.48 4.11
C HIS A 301 13.71 1.71 3.64
N LEU A 302 14.21 2.92 3.87
CA LEU A 302 15.60 3.26 3.69
C LEU A 302 16.45 2.65 4.80
N ALA A 303 17.69 2.30 4.48
CA ALA A 303 18.63 1.74 5.44
C ALA A 303 18.91 2.69 6.62
N ALA A 304 19.14 2.15 7.81
CA ALA A 304 19.36 2.92 9.04
C ALA A 304 20.47 3.99 8.93
N ARG A 305 21.43 3.86 8.00
CA ARG A 305 22.47 4.86 7.76
C ARG A 305 21.97 6.24 7.32
N TYR A 306 20.72 6.33 6.84
CA TYR A 306 20.12 7.61 6.46
C TYR A 306 19.59 8.41 7.67
N ASN A 307 19.67 7.86 8.89
CA ASN A 307 19.05 8.44 10.10
C ASN A 307 19.57 9.83 10.48
N ALA A 308 20.81 10.15 10.09
CA ALA A 308 21.45 11.44 10.31
C ALA A 308 21.51 12.28 9.03
N THR A 309 20.70 11.96 8.02
CA THR A 309 20.64 12.65 6.73
C THR A 309 19.27 13.26 6.51
N ALA A 310 19.16 14.14 5.51
CA ALA A 310 17.88 14.72 5.12
C ALA A 310 16.83 13.67 4.68
N ASP A 311 17.23 12.44 4.37
CA ASP A 311 16.38 11.32 3.96
C ASP A 311 15.94 10.43 5.15
N PHE A 312 15.82 11.00 6.35
CA PHE A 312 15.46 10.27 7.57
C PHE A 312 14.02 9.73 7.55
N LEU A 313 13.11 10.38 6.82
CA LEU A 313 11.67 10.14 6.94
C LEU A 313 11.28 8.69 6.64
N MET A 314 11.94 8.04 5.68
CA MET A 314 11.56 6.68 5.24
C MET A 314 12.37 5.56 5.92
N ILE A 315 12.95 5.82 7.08
CA ILE A 315 13.64 4.79 7.87
C ILE A 315 12.62 4.10 8.78
N ALA A 316 12.77 2.79 8.97
CA ALA A 316 11.84 1.98 9.76
C ALA A 316 11.81 2.29 11.27
N GLU A 317 12.75 3.08 11.79
CA GLU A 317 12.83 3.44 13.20
C GLU A 317 12.63 4.94 13.36
N ASP A 318 11.53 5.31 14.01
CA ASP A 318 11.33 6.71 14.41
C ASP A 318 12.30 7.04 15.55
N ALA A 319 13.19 8.00 15.30
CA ALA A 319 14.01 8.57 16.34
C ALA A 319 13.05 9.36 17.22
N GLY A 320 12.62 8.84 18.37
CA GLY A 320 11.63 9.46 19.28
C GLY A 320 11.94 10.90 19.70
N MET A 321 11.80 11.81 18.74
CA MET A 321 12.24 13.19 18.62
C MET A 321 11.19 13.88 17.72
N PRO A 322 10.73 15.09 18.09
CA PRO A 322 9.77 15.81 17.27
C PRO A 322 10.24 16.03 15.83
N LEU A 323 9.32 15.99 14.86
CA LEU A 323 9.63 16.15 13.43
C LEU A 323 10.44 17.42 13.17
N ALA A 324 10.03 18.55 13.75
CA ALA A 324 10.74 19.82 13.60
C ALA A 324 12.19 19.76 14.10
N GLN A 325 12.46 19.00 15.17
CA GLN A 325 13.80 18.80 15.68
C GLN A 325 14.60 17.85 14.79
N GLN A 326 13.99 16.80 14.24
CA GLN A 326 14.62 15.93 13.25
C GLN A 326 15.01 16.70 11.98
N ILE A 327 14.10 17.54 11.47
CA ILE A 327 14.36 18.45 10.34
C ILE A 327 15.55 19.37 10.64
N ALA A 328 15.58 19.99 11.82
CA ALA A 328 16.68 20.87 12.22
C ALA A 328 18.02 20.12 12.36
N ALA A 329 18.00 18.91 12.91
CA ALA A 329 19.20 18.09 13.13
C ALA A 329 19.80 17.54 11.82
N THR A 330 18.95 17.24 10.84
CA THR A 330 19.33 16.64 9.55
C THR A 330 19.43 17.64 8.41
N VAL A 331 19.02 18.90 8.66
CA VAL A 331 18.93 19.97 7.65
C VAL A 331 18.02 19.55 6.48
N ALA A 332 16.97 18.80 6.78
CA ALA A 332 15.98 18.39 5.79
C ALA A 332 15.11 19.57 5.32
N PRO A 333 14.43 19.46 4.17
CA PRO A 333 13.36 20.39 3.80
C PRO A 333 12.23 20.39 4.84
N PRO A 334 11.39 21.46 4.90
CA PRO A 334 10.26 21.52 5.84
C PRO A 334 9.26 20.36 5.73
N SER A 335 9.23 19.66 4.60
CA SER A 335 8.40 18.46 4.41
C SER A 335 8.97 17.19 5.06
N GLY A 336 10.21 17.21 5.56
CA GLY A 336 10.94 16.00 5.98
C GLY A 336 11.36 15.08 4.83
N ILE A 337 10.90 15.34 3.60
CA ILE A 337 11.24 14.56 2.41
C ILE A 337 12.60 15.02 1.88
N GLY A 338 13.62 14.23 2.17
CA GLY A 338 14.98 14.45 1.68
C GLY A 338 15.16 14.30 0.17
N PRO A 339 16.34 14.66 -0.35
CA PRO A 339 16.63 14.65 -1.78
C PRO A 339 16.55 13.25 -2.40
N ALA A 340 17.02 12.21 -1.73
CA ALA A 340 16.96 10.85 -2.27
C ALA A 340 15.51 10.34 -2.34
N THR A 341 14.72 10.52 -1.27
CA THR A 341 13.30 10.17 -1.25
C THR A 341 12.53 10.94 -2.32
N ARG A 342 12.82 12.24 -2.49
CA ARG A 342 12.24 13.06 -3.56
C ARG A 342 12.59 12.53 -4.95
N ASP A 343 13.85 12.17 -5.20
CA ASP A 343 14.29 11.64 -6.48
C ASP A 343 13.60 10.31 -6.82
N VAL A 344 13.33 9.49 -5.79
CA VAL A 344 12.57 8.25 -5.95
C VAL A 344 11.10 8.54 -6.30
N LEU A 345 10.42 9.47 -5.61
CA LEU A 345 9.06 9.88 -6.00
C LEU A 345 9.02 10.41 -7.44
N VAL A 346 10.00 11.20 -7.83
CA VAL A 346 10.19 11.64 -9.21
C VAL A 346 10.35 10.47 -10.18
N ALA A 347 11.14 9.46 -9.81
CA ALA A 347 11.36 8.25 -10.60
C ALA A 347 10.08 7.41 -10.75
N LEU A 348 9.18 7.42 -9.78
CA LEU A 348 7.86 6.80 -9.90
C LEU A 348 6.96 7.53 -10.92
N GLY A 349 7.16 8.83 -11.10
CA GLY A 349 6.44 9.65 -12.09
C GLY A 349 5.87 10.95 -11.54
N TYR A 350 6.08 11.28 -10.26
CA TYR A 350 5.63 12.55 -9.70
C TYR A 350 6.37 13.74 -10.32
N THR A 351 5.64 14.84 -10.53
CA THR A 351 6.22 16.10 -11.00
C THR A 351 6.48 17.03 -9.80
N PRO A 352 7.74 17.45 -9.55
CA PRO A 352 8.02 18.41 -8.49
C PRO A 352 7.31 19.74 -8.73
N ALA A 353 6.82 20.36 -7.66
CA ALA A 353 6.24 21.69 -7.71
C ALA A 353 7.24 22.70 -8.31
N GLY A 354 6.73 23.59 -9.17
CA GLY A 354 7.53 24.63 -9.84
C GLY A 354 8.42 24.11 -10.98
N THR A 355 8.35 22.82 -11.32
CA THR A 355 9.04 22.28 -12.51
C THR A 355 8.05 22.07 -13.66
N PRO A 356 8.50 22.17 -14.93
CA PRO A 356 7.66 21.82 -16.06
C PRO A 356 7.16 20.38 -15.95
N PHE A 357 5.88 20.19 -16.25
CA PHE A 357 5.28 18.86 -16.33
C PHE A 357 6.05 17.97 -17.31
N ARG A 358 6.33 16.72 -16.91
CA ARG A 358 7.05 15.74 -17.73
C ARG A 358 6.08 14.65 -18.17
N SER A 359 5.69 14.74 -19.44
CA SER A 359 4.86 13.74 -20.09
C SER A 359 5.48 12.35 -20.02
N ILE A 360 4.65 11.35 -19.72
CA ILE A 360 5.01 9.92 -19.81
C ILE A 360 4.20 9.18 -20.89
N LYS A 361 3.39 9.90 -21.66
CA LYS A 361 2.51 9.37 -22.70
C LYS A 361 3.20 8.53 -23.77
N ALA A 362 4.44 8.86 -24.10
CA ALA A 362 5.25 8.08 -25.05
C ALA A 362 5.92 6.84 -24.43
N LEU A 363 5.84 6.68 -23.10
CA LEU A 363 6.59 5.68 -22.34
C LEU A 363 5.69 4.61 -21.72
N ALA A 364 4.40 4.91 -21.54
CA ALA A 364 3.46 4.03 -20.90
C ALA A 364 2.05 4.19 -21.47
N VAL A 365 1.20 3.18 -21.28
CA VAL A 365 -0.21 3.20 -21.66
C VAL A 365 -1.06 2.57 -20.56
N ILE A 366 -2.24 3.15 -20.30
CA ILE A 366 -3.20 2.56 -19.36
C ILE A 366 -3.69 1.22 -19.94
N SER A 367 -3.62 0.16 -19.15
CA SER A 367 -4.13 -1.15 -19.57
C SER A 367 -5.66 -1.12 -19.63
N GLN A 368 -6.27 -1.85 -20.57
CA GLN A 368 -7.75 -1.88 -20.71
C GLN A 368 -8.46 -2.32 -19.42
N GLU A 369 -7.81 -3.14 -18.61
CA GLU A 369 -8.32 -3.57 -17.31
C GLU A 369 -8.58 -2.42 -16.32
N ALA A 370 -7.90 -1.28 -16.48
CA ALA A 370 -8.10 -0.11 -15.63
C ALA A 370 -9.47 0.56 -15.86
N PHE A 371 -10.16 0.23 -16.96
CA PHE A 371 -11.48 0.77 -17.29
C PHE A 371 -12.62 -0.17 -16.92
N LEU A 372 -12.30 -1.31 -16.30
CA LEU A 372 -13.31 -2.24 -15.81
C LEU A 372 -13.90 -1.69 -14.52
N ASP A 373 -15.21 -1.91 -14.32
CA ASP A 373 -15.84 -1.60 -13.05
C ASP A 373 -15.16 -2.45 -11.97
N GLY A 374 -14.47 -1.80 -11.02
CA GLY A 374 -14.07 -2.43 -9.78
C GLY A 374 -15.36 -2.78 -9.06
N GLY A 375 -15.80 -4.04 -9.17
CA GLY A 375 -17.19 -4.43 -8.95
C GLY A 375 -17.77 -3.77 -7.71
N SER A 376 -18.63 -2.76 -7.89
CA SER A 376 -19.47 -2.30 -6.80
C SER A 376 -20.30 -3.52 -6.41
N ALA A 377 -20.28 -3.91 -5.15
CA ALA A 377 -21.09 -5.00 -4.64
C ALA A 377 -22.59 -4.64 -4.68
N ALA A 378 -23.16 -4.56 -5.88
CA ALA A 378 -24.55 -4.84 -6.11
C ALA A 378 -24.64 -6.35 -6.30
N SER A 379 -25.31 -7.02 -5.37
CA SER A 379 -25.62 -8.44 -5.36
C SER A 379 -26.32 -8.89 -6.66
N ALA A 380 -25.53 -9.17 -7.69
CA ALA A 380 -26.00 -9.84 -8.89
C ALA A 380 -26.05 -11.35 -8.61
N GLY A 381 -27.20 -11.80 -8.08
CA GLY A 381 -27.59 -13.19 -8.17
C GLY A 381 -27.61 -13.62 -9.64
N ALA A 382 -26.70 -14.51 -10.01
CA ALA A 382 -26.81 -15.33 -11.22
C ALA A 382 -26.61 -16.77 -10.72
N GLY A 383 -27.66 -17.57 -10.60
CA GLY A 383 -28.59 -17.86 -11.67
C GLY A 383 -28.02 -19.04 -12.44
N ALA A 384 -28.17 -20.23 -11.87
CA ALA A 384 -27.80 -21.48 -12.50
C ALA A 384 -28.70 -21.75 -13.71
N GLY A 385 -28.07 -22.00 -14.85
CA GLY A 385 -28.51 -23.01 -15.83
C GLY A 385 -29.69 -22.67 -16.74
N SER A 386 -29.41 -22.66 -18.05
CA SER A 386 -30.35 -23.21 -19.04
C SER A 386 -29.67 -24.36 -19.78
N GLY A 387 -29.90 -25.56 -19.25
CA GLY A 387 -29.70 -26.83 -19.97
C GLY A 387 -31.03 -27.26 -20.59
N ALA A 388 -30.98 -27.65 -21.86
CA ALA A 388 -32.11 -28.19 -22.59
C ALA A 388 -32.44 -29.62 -22.14
N GLY A 389 -33.71 -29.83 -21.79
CA GLY A 389 -34.54 -30.97 -22.16
C GLY A 389 -34.18 -32.39 -21.67
N ALA A 390 -34.98 -32.91 -20.74
CA ALA A 390 -35.61 -34.23 -20.88
C ALA A 390 -36.77 -34.36 -19.87
N ALA A 391 -37.95 -34.67 -20.39
CA ALA A 391 -39.18 -34.88 -19.64
C ALA A 391 -39.20 -36.25 -18.96
N THR A 392 -39.72 -36.32 -17.73
CA THR A 392 -40.60 -37.43 -17.31
C THR A 392 -41.43 -37.04 -16.08
N ALA A 393 -42.66 -37.57 -16.06
CA ALA A 393 -43.78 -37.18 -15.23
C ALA A 393 -43.77 -37.78 -13.80
N GLY A 394 -44.56 -37.17 -12.91
CA GLY A 394 -45.19 -37.90 -11.80
C GLY A 394 -45.40 -37.13 -10.50
N GLY A 395 -46.65 -36.77 -10.20
CA GLY A 395 -47.24 -37.05 -8.88
C GLY A 395 -47.20 -35.98 -7.77
N ALA A 396 -48.24 -35.12 -7.78
CA ALA A 396 -49.18 -34.83 -6.68
C ALA A 396 -48.76 -34.37 -5.25
N ALA A 397 -49.56 -33.38 -4.79
CA ALA A 397 -49.98 -33.05 -3.41
C ALA A 397 -48.97 -32.33 -2.49
N ALA A 398 -49.33 -31.39 -1.60
CA ALA A 398 -50.53 -30.61 -1.31
C ALA A 398 -50.17 -29.55 -0.24
N GLY A 399 -50.93 -28.45 -0.19
CA GLY A 399 -51.06 -27.54 0.96
C GLY A 399 -49.94 -26.49 1.11
N GLY A 400 -50.19 -25.22 1.42
CA GLY A 400 -51.39 -24.52 1.89
C GLY A 400 -50.95 -23.35 2.79
N GLY A 401 -51.62 -22.19 2.68
CA GLY A 401 -51.54 -21.08 3.64
C GLY A 401 -50.50 -19.99 3.29
N ALA A 402 -50.81 -18.82 2.73
CA ALA A 402 -51.73 -17.74 3.12
C ALA A 402 -51.10 -16.66 4.05
N THR A 403 -51.16 -15.41 3.55
CA THR A 403 -51.28 -14.10 4.25
C THR A 403 -50.08 -13.61 5.08
N ALA A 404 -49.76 -12.31 5.21
CA ALA A 404 -50.52 -11.09 4.96
C ALA A 404 -49.59 -9.88 4.71
N ALA A 405 -50.17 -8.84 4.12
CA ALA A 405 -49.61 -7.52 3.89
C ALA A 405 -49.48 -6.68 5.17
N GLY A 406 -48.62 -5.65 5.14
CA GLY A 406 -48.54 -4.62 6.17
C GLY A 406 -47.73 -3.42 5.72
N THR A 407 -48.42 -2.44 5.14
CA THR A 407 -47.96 -1.08 4.80
C THR A 407 -47.65 -0.23 6.03
N GLY A 408 -46.67 0.67 5.94
CA GLY A 408 -46.48 1.74 6.93
C GLY A 408 -45.46 2.80 6.51
N LYS A 409 -45.94 3.86 5.85
CA LYS A 409 -45.23 5.14 5.65
C LYS A 409 -45.66 6.11 6.75
N THR A 410 -44.70 6.71 7.45
CA THR A 410 -44.71 8.05 8.09
C THR A 410 -43.24 8.47 8.15
N GLY A 411 -42.75 9.69 7.85
CA GLY A 411 -43.34 11.02 7.93
C GLY A 411 -42.69 11.77 9.10
N GLY A 412 -41.58 12.48 8.86
CA GLY A 412 -40.90 13.31 9.86
C GLY A 412 -39.95 14.32 9.20
N VAL A 413 -40.20 15.61 9.48
CA VAL A 413 -39.61 16.80 8.84
C VAL A 413 -38.61 17.49 9.79
N ALA A 414 -37.47 17.88 9.22
CA ALA A 414 -36.51 18.99 9.43
C ALA A 414 -36.20 19.61 10.82
N ALA A 415 -34.89 19.88 11.01
CA ALA A 415 -34.27 21.17 11.40
C ALA A 415 -32.74 21.03 11.21
N ASP A 416 -32.14 21.67 10.18
CA ASP A 416 -31.39 22.95 10.22
C ASP A 416 -30.00 22.86 10.93
N GLY A 417 -28.95 23.60 10.58
CA GLY A 417 -28.78 24.64 9.57
C GLY A 417 -27.32 24.80 9.17
N SER A 418 -27.05 24.69 7.86
CA SER A 418 -25.78 25.11 7.26
C SER A 418 -26.04 26.36 6.44
N PRO A 419 -25.27 27.45 6.62
CA PRO A 419 -25.29 28.55 5.66
C PRO A 419 -24.61 28.09 4.38
N VAL A 420 -25.35 28.28 3.30
CA VAL A 420 -24.88 28.23 1.92
C VAL A 420 -24.51 29.65 1.56
N ASP A 421 -23.24 29.92 1.27
CA ASP A 421 -22.85 31.08 0.49
C ASP A 421 -21.87 30.62 -0.60
N GLY A 422 -22.37 30.66 -1.83
CA GLY A 422 -21.54 30.58 -3.02
C GLY A 422 -21.05 31.98 -3.39
N ALA A 423 -19.79 32.06 -3.82
CA ALA A 423 -19.35 33.14 -4.71
C ALA A 423 -18.18 32.65 -5.57
N SER A 424 -18.50 32.44 -6.84
CA SER A 424 -17.58 32.50 -7.97
C SER A 424 -16.88 33.86 -7.99
N ALA A 425 -15.56 33.86 -8.24
CA ALA A 425 -14.88 35.03 -8.81
C ALA A 425 -13.66 34.59 -9.62
N ASN A 426 -13.83 34.65 -10.95
CA ASN A 426 -12.75 35.00 -11.87
C ASN A 426 -12.28 36.42 -11.57
N GLY A 427 -10.97 36.69 -11.72
CA GLY A 427 -10.40 38.04 -11.68
C GLY A 427 -8.90 37.95 -11.46
N ALA A 428 -8.12 37.96 -12.53
CA ALA A 428 -7.59 39.17 -13.16
C ALA A 428 -6.26 39.61 -12.53
N GLU A 429 -5.24 39.45 -13.37
CA GLU A 429 -3.93 40.09 -13.39
C GLU A 429 -3.83 41.40 -12.60
N SER A 430 -2.82 41.49 -11.73
CA SER A 430 -2.21 42.76 -11.36
C SER A 430 -0.74 42.73 -11.76
N VAL A 431 -0.46 43.41 -12.86
CA VAL A 431 0.86 43.73 -13.37
C VAL A 431 1.47 44.80 -12.46
N VAL A 432 2.51 44.43 -11.70
CA VAL A 432 3.43 45.41 -11.12
C VAL A 432 4.65 45.47 -12.03
N ARG A 433 4.69 46.53 -12.85
CA ARG A 433 5.89 46.95 -13.58
C ARG A 433 6.87 47.57 -12.58
N THR A 434 8.04 46.98 -12.46
CA THR A 434 9.27 47.71 -12.18
C THR A 434 10.28 47.36 -13.28
N GLY A 435 10.59 48.35 -14.10
CA GLY A 435 11.57 48.23 -15.17
C GLY A 435 12.99 48.31 -14.62
N SER A 436 13.92 47.63 -15.28
CA SER A 436 15.10 48.23 -15.92
C SER A 436 15.90 47.12 -16.59
N GLY A 437 16.29 47.37 -17.83
CA GLY A 437 16.76 46.36 -18.76
C GLY A 437 18.16 45.81 -18.47
N MET A 438 18.44 44.67 -19.07
CA MET A 438 19.71 44.41 -19.72
C MET A 438 19.50 43.45 -20.89
N VAL A 439 19.77 43.93 -22.09
CA VAL A 439 19.88 43.12 -23.30
C VAL A 439 21.22 42.41 -23.23
N VAL A 440 21.22 41.08 -23.21
CA VAL A 440 22.41 40.28 -23.54
C VAL A 440 22.04 39.36 -24.69
N ALA A 441 22.77 39.54 -25.78
CA ALA A 441 22.62 38.85 -27.04
C ALA A 441 22.98 37.37 -26.94
N VAL A 442 22.27 36.61 -27.77
CA VAL A 442 22.49 35.21 -28.12
C VAL A 442 23.91 35.01 -28.65
N LEU A 443 24.61 33.98 -28.17
CA LEU A 443 25.61 33.28 -28.97
C LEU A 443 25.38 31.77 -28.85
N ALA A 444 24.78 31.20 -29.89
CA ALA A 444 24.78 29.78 -30.15
C ALA A 444 26.17 29.39 -30.67
N VAL A 445 26.85 28.46 -30.00
CA VAL A 445 27.99 27.75 -30.58
C VAL A 445 27.58 26.30 -30.73
N SER A 446 27.22 25.96 -31.96
CA SER A 446 27.23 24.61 -32.49
C SER A 446 28.69 24.14 -32.53
N MET A 447 28.99 22.96 -31.97
CA MET A 447 30.22 22.26 -32.34
C MET A 447 29.89 20.86 -32.81
N ALA A 448 30.26 20.65 -34.07
CA ALA A 448 30.08 19.44 -34.83
C ALA A 448 31.16 18.40 -34.48
N LEU A 449 30.70 17.16 -34.55
CA LEU A 449 31.45 15.94 -34.78
C LEU A 449 32.63 16.11 -35.76
N VAL A 450 33.82 15.64 -35.38
CA VAL A 450 34.83 15.11 -36.32
C VAL A 450 35.54 13.93 -35.65
N LEU A 451 35.36 12.76 -36.28
CA LEU A 451 36.06 11.47 -36.19
C LEU A 451 36.03 10.68 -34.87
#